data_AF-A0A660V737-F1
#
_entry.id   AF-A0A660V737-F1
#
_cell.length_a   1.000
_cell.length_b   1.000
_cell.length_c   1.000
_cell.angle_alpha   90.00
_cell.angle_beta   90.00
_cell.angle_gamma   90.00
#
_symmetry.space_group_name_H-M   'P 1'
#
loop_
_entity.id
_entity.type
_entity.pdbx_description
1 polymer ?
#
loop_
_entity_poly.entity_id
_entity_poly.type
_entity_poly.pdbx_seq_one_letter_code
_entity_poly.pdbx_strand_id
1 'polypeptide(L)' 'MDFNELVGKLVQVHCVDPDDPDIDWWEWGVVDHATKDYLVLNDEGEYSLIMTNDVKEVFVIEGRKRVYPPRGRKTKKE' A
#
# COMPACT_ATOMS: atom_id res chain seq x y z
N MET A 1 -5.12 -15.52 0.85
CA MET A 1 -5.98 -14.39 1.26
C MET A 1 -6.69 -13.90 0.01
N ASP A 2 -8.01 -13.70 0.02
CA ASP A 2 -8.69 -13.19 -1.17
C ASP A 2 -8.58 -11.66 -1.17
N PHE A 3 -7.63 -11.12 -1.93
CA PHE A 3 -7.36 -9.68 -1.98
C PHE A 3 -8.57 -8.86 -2.47
N ASN A 4 -9.55 -9.51 -3.13
CA ASN A 4 -10.79 -8.87 -3.54
C ASN A 4 -11.61 -8.33 -2.34
N GLU A 5 -11.50 -8.94 -1.15
CA GLU A 5 -12.20 -8.48 0.05
C GLU A 5 -11.58 -7.22 0.67
N LEU A 6 -10.43 -6.78 0.15
CA LEU A 6 -9.75 -5.57 0.59
C LEU A 6 -10.15 -4.34 -0.19
N VAL A 7 -10.82 -4.49 -1.34
CA VAL A 7 -11.24 -3.36 -2.18
C VAL A 7 -12.08 -2.38 -1.37
N GLY A 8 -11.71 -1.10 -1.43
CA GLY A 8 -12.30 0.00 -0.65
C GLY A 8 -11.76 0.13 0.78
N LYS A 9 -10.88 -0.78 1.25
CA LYS A 9 -10.26 -0.68 2.57
C LYS A 9 -8.91 0.01 2.48
N LEU A 10 -8.61 0.81 3.50
CA LEU A 10 -7.26 1.32 3.73
C LEU A 10 -6.38 0.19 4.25
N VAL A 11 -5.27 -0.06 3.57
CA VAL A 11 -4.32 -1.10 3.95
C VAL A 11 -2.92 -0.53 4.07
N GLN A 12 -2.11 -1.20 4.87
CA GLN A 12 -0.67 -1.10 4.85
C GLN A 12 -0.14 -2.47 4.43
N VAL A 13 0.68 -2.50 3.38
CA VAL A 13 1.20 -3.70 2.76
C VAL A 13 2.71 -3.76 3.02
N HIS A 14 3.15 -4.85 3.63
CA HIS A 14 4.58 -5.17 3.72
C HIS A 14 4.97 -5.95 2.48
N CYS A 15 5.88 -5.39 1.71
CA CYS A 15 6.40 -5.99 0.50
C CYS A 15 7.85 -6.43 0.70
N VAL A 16 8.24 -7.52 0.05
CA VAL A 16 9.58 -8.09 0.03
C VAL A 16 9.90 -8.49 -1.40
N ASP A 17 11.14 -8.28 -1.84
CA ASP A 17 11.60 -8.77 -3.13
C ASP A 17 11.68 -10.32 -3.08
N PRO A 18 10.96 -11.04 -3.94
CA PRO A 18 10.92 -12.50 -3.90
C PRO A 18 12.26 -13.15 -4.28
N ASP A 19 13.12 -12.44 -5.02
CA ASP A 19 14.45 -12.90 -5.41
C ASP A 19 15.51 -12.52 -4.37
N ASP A 20 15.30 -11.42 -3.62
CA ASP A 20 16.18 -10.97 -2.53
C ASP A 20 15.39 -10.56 -1.26
N PRO A 21 15.15 -11.50 -0.33
CA PRO A 21 14.30 -11.26 0.84
C PRO A 21 14.88 -10.27 1.86
N ASP A 22 16.12 -9.82 1.69
CA ASP A 22 16.72 -8.75 2.51
C ASP A 22 16.25 -7.35 2.06
N ILE A 23 15.60 -7.25 0.88
CA ILE A 23 15.00 -6.02 0.38
C ILE A 23 13.51 -6.02 0.73
N ASP A 24 13.13 -5.23 1.74
CA ASP A 24 11.75 -5.03 2.15
C ASP A 24 11.32 -3.56 2.11
N TRP A 25 10.05 -3.32 1.80
CA TRP A 25 9.45 -1.99 1.78
C TRP A 25 7.99 -2.00 2.20
N TRP A 26 7.47 -0.81 2.50
CA TRP A 26 6.10 -0.64 2.96
C TRP A 26 5.33 0.25 2.02
N GLU A 27 4.16 -0.22 1.61
CA GLU A 27 3.20 0.53 0.82
C GLU A 27 1.93 0.78 1.63
N TRP A 28 1.23 1.85 1.31
CA TRP A 28 0.01 2.26 1.99
C TRP A 28 -0.98 2.84 1.01
N GLY A 29 -2.27 2.67 1.28
CA GLY A 29 -3.31 3.27 0.45
C GLY A 29 -4.62 2.53 0.54
N VAL A 30 -5.64 3.12 -0.08
CA VAL A 30 -6.94 2.46 -0.24
C VAL A 30 -6.82 1.49 -1.40
N VAL A 31 -7.22 0.24 -1.21
CA VAL A 31 -7.26 -0.72 -2.32
C VAL A 31 -8.34 -0.28 -3.30
N ASP A 32 -7.92 0.26 -4.44
CA ASP A 32 -8.81 0.69 -5.50
C ASP A 32 -9.25 -0.51 -6.36
N HIS A 33 -8.29 -1.40 -6.63
CA HIS A 33 -8.51 -2.62 -7.39
C HIS A 33 -7.65 -3.76 -6.85
N ALA A 34 -8.16 -4.99 -6.93
CA ALA A 34 -7.40 -6.18 -6.55
C ALA A 34 -7.71 -7.32 -7.51
N THR A 35 -6.70 -8.13 -7.78
CA THR A 35 -6.80 -9.38 -8.53
C THR A 35 -6.04 -10.47 -7.78
N LYS A 36 -5.91 -11.66 -8.40
CA LYS A 36 -5.08 -12.74 -7.87
C LYS A 36 -3.58 -12.47 -8.01
N ASP A 37 -3.20 -11.58 -8.93
CA ASP A 37 -1.82 -11.37 -9.35
C ASP A 37 -1.26 -10.01 -8.87
N TYR A 38 -2.14 -9.04 -8.64
CA TYR A 38 -1.73 -7.70 -8.21
C TYR A 38 -2.82 -6.96 -7.42
N LEU A 39 -2.39 -5.94 -6.67
CA LEU A 39 -3.21 -4.94 -6.00
C LEU A 39 -2.88 -3.56 -6.54
N VAL A 40 -3.88 -2.70 -6.60
CA VAL A 40 -3.73 -1.27 -6.88
C VAL A 40 -4.12 -0.50 -5.63
N LEU A 41 -3.16 0.24 -5.08
CA LEU A 41 -3.38 1.15 -3.97
C LEU A 41 -3.51 2.58 -4.49
N ASN A 42 -4.46 3.32 -3.94
CA ASN A 42 -4.62 4.75 -4.16
C ASN A 42 -4.29 5.49 -2.85
N ASP A 43 -3.27 6.34 -2.90
CA ASP A 43 -2.90 7.27 -1.84
C ASP A 43 -3.05 8.70 -2.35
N GLU A 44 -4.18 9.34 -2.03
CA GLU A 44 -4.48 10.74 -2.39
C GLU A 44 -4.33 11.08 -3.89
N GLY A 45 -4.60 10.11 -4.78
CA GLY A 45 -4.52 10.28 -6.23
C GLY A 45 -3.20 9.83 -6.85
N GLU A 46 -2.22 9.41 -6.05
CA GLU A 46 -1.07 8.64 -6.52
C GLU A 46 -1.45 7.14 -6.46
N TYR A 47 -1.21 6.41 -7.57
CA TYR A 47 -1.54 4.99 -7.67
C TYR A 47 -0.27 4.14 -7.62
N SER A 48 -0.25 3.16 -6.73
CA SER A 48 0.80 2.15 -6.62
C SER A 48 0.28 0.80 -7.09
N LEU A 49 1.06 0.10 -7.91
CA LEU A 49 0.80 -1.29 -8.31
C LEU A 49 1.71 -2.20 -7.47
N ILE A 50 1.13 -3.18 -6.80
CA ILE A 50 1.85 -4.16 -5.97
C ILE A 50 1.56 -5.55 -6.51
N MET A 51 2.60 -6.31 -6.86
CA MET A 51 2.44 -7.71 -7.24
C MET A 51 2.14 -8.54 -5.99
N THR A 52 1.21 -9.49 -6.07
CA THR A 52 0.87 -10.34 -4.92
C THR A 52 2.02 -11.22 -4.47
N ASN A 53 2.98 -11.51 -5.36
CA ASN A 53 4.19 -12.25 -5.03
C ASN A 53 5.17 -11.46 -4.15
N ASP A 54 5.10 -10.14 -4.22
CA ASP A 54 5.94 -9.26 -3.40
C ASP A 54 5.32 -9.08 -2.01
N VAL A 55 4.03 -9.41 -1.85
CA VAL A 55 3.31 -9.21 -0.59
C VAL A 55 3.70 -10.26 0.43
N LYS A 56 4.37 -9.81 1.49
CA LYS A 56 4.65 -10.62 2.68
C LYS A 56 3.48 -10.60 3.66
N GLU A 57 2.99 -9.42 4.01
CA GLU A 57 1.90 -9.23 4.99
C GLU A 57 1.00 -8.05 4.62
N VAL A 58 -0.29 -8.13 4.97
CA VAL A 58 -1.26 -7.04 4.77
C VAL A 58 -1.97 -6.72 6.07
N PHE A 59 -1.97 -5.44 6.43
CA PHE A 59 -2.65 -4.91 7.60
C PHE A 59 -3.82 -4.04 7.16
N VAL A 60 -5.04 -4.48 7.45
CA VAL A 60 -6.25 -3.67 7.23
C VAL A 60 -6.36 -2.65 8.36
N ILE A 61 -6.48 -1.38 8.00
CA ILE A 61 -6.57 -0.29 8.98
C ILE A 61 -8.03 0.13 9.13
N GLU A 62 -8.68 -0.36 10.18
CA GLU A 62 -10.04 0.05 10.54
C GLU A 62 -10.02 1.25 11.52
N GLY A 63 -10.85 2.26 11.27
CA GLY A 63 -11.09 3.34 12.23
C GLY A 63 -10.05 4.47 12.29
N ARG A 64 -9.26 4.71 11.23
CA ARG A 64 -8.25 5.78 11.26
C ARG A 64 -8.87 7.19 11.30
N LYS A 65 -8.53 7.93 12.35
CA LYS A 65 -8.48 9.40 12.36
C LYS A 65 -7.08 9.78 11.85
N ARG A 66 -6.95 10.54 10.75
CA ARG A 66 -5.63 10.98 10.24
C ARG A 66 -4.89 11.74 11.35
N VAL A 67 -3.79 11.17 11.86
CA VAL A 67 -2.95 11.79 12.90
C VAL A 67 -1.85 12.68 12.28
N TYR A 68 -1.57 12.48 11.00
CA TYR A 68 -0.65 13.35 10.26
C TYR A 68 -1.43 14.56 9.73
N PRO A 69 -0.99 15.80 10.01
CA PRO A 69 -1.54 16.95 9.32
C PRO A 69 -1.26 16.79 7.82
N PRO A 70 -2.17 17.22 6.93
CA PRO A 70 -1.88 17.33 5.51
C PRO A 70 -0.80 18.41 5.34
N ARG A 71 0.47 18.04 5.52
CA ARG A 71 1.61 18.94 5.41
C ARG A 71 2.47 18.48 4.25
N GLY A 72 2.20 19.18 3.14
CA GLY A 72 3.06 19.46 2.01
C GLY A 72 4.37 18.69 1.89
N ARG A 73 4.53 18.01 0.75
CA ARG A 73 5.81 17.86 0.05
C ARG A 73 6.65 19.11 0.32
N LYS A 74 7.66 19.02 1.18
CA LYS A 74 8.74 20.00 1.17
C LYS A 74 9.51 19.74 -0.12
N THR A 75 9.27 20.57 -1.13
CA THR A 75 10.22 20.70 -2.23
C THR A 75 11.60 20.96 -1.63
N LYS A 76 12.56 20.13 -2.05
CA LYS A 76 13.98 20.26 -1.72
C LYS A 76 14.39 21.69 -2.11
N LYS A 77 14.78 22.51 -1.14
CA LYS A 77 15.38 23.82 -1.43
C LYS A 77 16.73 23.59 -2.09
N GLU A 78 16.88 24.09 -3.31
CA GLU A 78 18.17 24.60 -3.82
C GLU A 78 18.48 25.96 -3.19
#